data_AF-A0A7W3W246-F1
#
_entry.id   AF-A0A7W3W246-F1
#
_cell.length_a   1.000
_cell.length_b   1.000
_cell.length_c   1.000
_cell.angle_alpha   90.00
_cell.angle_beta   90.00
_cell.angle_gamma   90.00
#
_symmetry.space_group_name_H-M   'P 1'
#
loop_
_entity.id
_entity.type
_entity.pdbx_description
1 polymer ?
#
loop_
_entity_poly.entity_id
_entity_poly.type
_entity_poly.pdbx_seq_one_letter_code
_entity_poly.pdbx_strand_id
1 'polypeptide(L)'
;MWEDVEFSIFHPWESQPRQGGFSLDVGAAKEILRDLLEYQDRLLSMKRKVTALCAMKPPSKDPSTTAMHVAMVGDGSGKLGAFSYGGGHIDLQLRYVKELADRIQKALAAINQNEQGQTKSIQNVDPGAHSSGKIG
;
A
#
# COMPACT_ATOMS: atom_id res chain seq x y z
N MET A 1 6.95 -13.32 1.68
CA MET A 1 8.02 -12.55 2.36
C MET A 1 7.48 -11.31 3.10
N TRP A 2 6.27 -11.37 3.68
CA TRP A 2 5.69 -10.32 4.57
C TRP A 2 4.55 -10.91 5.44
N GLU A 3 4.54 -12.23 5.64
CA GLU A 3 3.45 -12.90 6.37
C GLU A 3 3.55 -12.66 7.88
N ASP A 4 4.74 -12.32 8.38
CA ASP A 4 5.02 -12.14 9.82
C ASP A 4 5.09 -10.67 10.28
N VAL A 5 4.73 -9.70 9.44
CA VAL A 5 4.74 -8.27 9.84
C VAL A 5 3.35 -7.83 10.27
N GLU A 6 3.14 -7.74 11.58
CA GLU A 6 1.92 -7.23 12.20
C GLU A 6 1.97 -5.68 12.27
N PHE A 7 0.93 -5.03 11.76
CA PHE A 7 0.77 -3.57 11.75
C PHE A 7 -0.56 -3.21 12.42
N SER A 8 -0.52 -2.32 13.40
CA SER A 8 -1.69 -1.87 14.15
C SER A 8 -1.79 -0.35 14.08
N ILE A 9 -2.99 0.16 13.80
CA ILE A 9 -3.29 1.60 13.80
C ILE A 9 -4.03 1.92 15.10
N PHE A 10 -3.63 2.98 15.80
CA PHE A 10 -4.19 3.37 17.10
C PHE A 10 -4.76 4.78 17.06
N HIS A 11 -5.72 5.03 17.93
CA HIS A 11 -6.16 6.39 18.21
C HIS A 11 -5.29 7.06 19.28
N PRO A 12 -5.17 8.39 19.26
CA PRO A 12 -4.44 9.15 20.28
C PRO A 12 -5.03 9.04 21.69
N TRP A 13 -6.22 8.43 21.87
CA TRP A 13 -6.86 8.21 23.16
C TRP A 13 -6.73 6.76 23.68
N GLU A 14 -6.15 5.83 22.91
CA GLU A 14 -5.80 4.48 23.39
C GLU A 14 -4.39 4.50 24.01
N SER A 15 -4.30 4.15 25.30
CA SER A 15 -3.13 4.49 26.13
C SER A 15 -1.92 3.56 25.99
N GLN A 16 -1.97 2.47 25.21
CA GLN A 16 -0.81 1.59 25.04
C GLN A 16 -0.70 0.99 23.63
N PRO A 17 0.43 1.18 22.92
CA PRO A 17 0.74 0.41 21.73
C PRO A 17 0.90 -1.08 22.10
N ARG A 18 0.34 -1.98 21.28
CA ARG A 18 0.54 -3.43 21.46
C ARG A 18 2.04 -3.76 21.41
N GLN A 19 2.51 -4.61 22.33
CA GLN A 19 3.91 -5.04 22.37
C GLN A 19 4.23 -5.93 21.17
N GLY A 20 5.22 -5.54 20.38
CA GLY A 20 5.74 -6.31 19.23
C GLY A 20 5.06 -5.95 17.90
N GLY A 21 5.39 -4.79 17.32
CA GLY A 21 4.91 -4.39 16.00
C GLY A 21 5.17 -2.90 15.70
N PHE A 22 4.86 -2.48 14.47
CA PHE A 22 4.82 -1.06 14.12
C PHE A 22 3.45 -0.49 14.47
N SER A 23 3.44 0.57 15.28
CA SER A 23 2.23 1.31 15.64
C SER A 23 2.18 2.61 14.85
N LEU A 24 1.00 2.91 14.28
CA LEU A 24 0.77 4.14 13.53
C LEU A 24 -0.47 4.86 14.04
N ASP A 25 -0.36 6.17 14.23
CA ASP A 25 -1.53 7.01 14.51
C ASP A 25 -2.48 7.04 13.30
N VAL A 26 -3.80 7.15 13.54
CA VAL A 26 -4.81 7.22 12.47
C VAL A 26 -4.55 8.38 11.50
N GLY A 27 -4.14 9.54 11.99
CA GLY A 27 -3.77 10.70 11.16
C GLY A 27 -2.56 10.37 10.29
N ALA A 28 -1.49 9.86 10.91
CA ALA A 28 -0.29 9.42 10.18
C ALA A 28 -0.61 8.31 9.15
N ALA A 29 -1.53 7.40 9.45
CA ALA A 29 -1.97 6.34 8.54
C ALA A 29 -2.67 6.89 7.31
N LYS A 30 -3.52 7.91 7.47
CA LYS A 30 -4.19 8.57 6.35
C LYS A 30 -3.20 9.31 5.45
N GLU A 31 -2.23 10.00 6.04
CA GLU A 31 -1.18 10.70 5.29
C GLU A 31 -0.30 9.71 4.51
N ILE A 32 0.18 8.64 5.15
CA ILE A 32 0.96 7.59 4.48
C ILE A 32 0.14 6.93 3.37
N LEU A 33 -1.15 6.66 3.60
CA LEU A 33 -2.02 6.09 2.55
C LEU A 33 -2.11 7.03 1.34
N ARG A 34 -2.30 8.34 1.56
CA ARG A 34 -2.31 9.33 0.46
C ARG A 34 -1.00 9.29 -0.33
N ASP A 35 0.12 9.32 0.37
CA ASP A 35 1.45 9.35 -0.25
C ASP A 35 1.74 8.04 -1.03
N LEU A 36 1.29 6.90 -0.50
CA LEU A 36 1.39 5.61 -1.19
C LEU A 36 0.56 5.57 -2.48
N LEU A 37 -0.65 6.14 -2.47
CA LEU A 37 -1.49 6.23 -3.67
C LEU A 37 -0.88 7.14 -4.74
N GLU A 38 -0.34 8.30 -4.35
CA GLU A 38 0.38 9.18 -5.27
C GLU A 38 1.62 8.48 -5.86
N TYR A 39 2.37 7.77 -5.01
CA TYR A 39 3.53 7.02 -5.46
C TYR A 39 3.16 5.86 -6.39
N GLN A 40 2.04 5.17 -6.12
CA GLN A 40 1.48 4.16 -7.01
C GLN A 40 1.17 4.74 -8.40
N ASP A 41 0.52 5.91 -8.46
CA ASP A 41 0.22 6.58 -9.74
C ASP A 41 1.49 6.94 -10.51
N ARG A 42 2.52 7.41 -9.81
CA ARG A 42 3.83 7.68 -10.40
C ARG A 42 4.48 6.42 -10.95
N LEU A 43 4.43 5.31 -10.21
CA LEU A 43 4.95 4.01 -10.67
C LEU A 43 4.18 3.48 -11.89
N LEU A 44 2.85 3.64 -11.92
CA LEU A 44 2.04 3.27 -13.09
C LEU A 44 2.41 4.10 -14.32
N SER A 45 2.66 5.40 -14.14
CA SER A 45 3.15 6.28 -15.22
C SER A 45 4.53 5.83 -15.72
N MET A 46 5.45 5.48 -14.82
CA MET A 46 6.76 4.95 -15.18
C MET A 46 6.66 3.60 -15.91
N LYS A 47 5.76 2.71 -15.46
CA LYS A 47 5.51 1.42 -16.10
C LYS A 47 5.05 1.58 -17.55
N ARG A 48 4.16 2.54 -17.83
CA ARG A 48 3.73 2.86 -19.20
C ARG A 48 4.91 3.32 -20.07
N LYS A 49 5.77 4.19 -19.54
CA LYS A 49 6.97 4.66 -20.25
C LYS A 49 7.94 3.53 -20.54
N VAL A 50 8.23 2.68 -19.56
CA VAL A 50 9.11 1.52 -19.76
C VAL A 50 8.53 0.53 -20.77
N THR A 51 7.21 0.29 -20.74
CA THR A 51 6.55 -0.55 -21.75
C THR A 51 6.77 -0.02 -23.17
N ALA A 52 6.69 1.30 -23.37
CA ALA A 52 6.99 1.92 -24.66
C ALA A 52 8.46 1.78 -25.04
N LEU A 53 9.38 1.95 -24.09
CA LEU A 53 10.82 1.77 -24.31
C LEU A 53 11.18 0.33 -24.68
N CYS A 54 10.57 -0.67 -24.03
CA CYS A 54 10.76 -2.08 -24.35
C CYS A 54 10.16 -2.47 -25.72
N ALA A 55 9.28 -1.65 -26.29
CA ALA A 55 8.70 -1.87 -27.62
C ALA A 55 9.50 -1.19 -28.75
N MET A 56 10.58 -0.47 -28.43
CA MET A 56 11.41 0.20 -29.44
C MET A 56 12.08 -0.81 -30.37
N LYS A 57 12.20 -0.45 -31.64
CA LYS A 57 12.93 -1.22 -32.66
C LYS A 57 14.24 -0.52 -33.00
N PRO A 58 15.29 -1.27 -33.40
CA PRO A 58 16.51 -0.64 -33.87
C PRO A 58 16.24 0.20 -35.13
N PRO A 59 16.72 1.44 -35.23
CA PRO A 59 16.51 2.30 -36.41
C PRO A 59 17.25 1.84 -37.67
N SER A 60 18.22 0.93 -37.53
CA SER A 60 19.05 0.39 -38.60
C SER A 60 19.50 -1.03 -38.23
N LYS A 61 19.90 -1.82 -39.24
CA LYS A 61 20.42 -3.18 -39.07
C LYS A 61 21.95 -3.23 -38.96
N ASP A 62 22.61 -2.07 -38.90
CA ASP A 62 24.05 -2.05 -38.69
C ASP A 62 24.40 -2.65 -37.31
N PRO A 63 25.60 -3.22 -37.16
CA PRO A 63 25.99 -3.92 -35.94
C PRO A 63 25.91 -3.05 -34.69
N SER A 64 26.24 -1.76 -34.79
CA SER A 64 26.28 -0.84 -33.63
C SER A 64 24.88 -0.52 -33.12
N THR A 65 23.95 -0.23 -34.03
CA THR A 65 22.55 0.03 -33.71
C THR A 65 21.87 -1.20 -33.11
N THR A 66 22.15 -2.37 -33.68
CA THR A 66 21.59 -3.64 -33.17
C THR A 66 22.14 -3.97 -31.78
N ALA A 67 23.44 -3.78 -31.56
CA ALA A 67 24.06 -4.00 -30.25
C ALA A 67 23.48 -3.06 -29.17
N MET A 68 23.28 -1.78 -29.51
CA MET A 68 22.64 -0.82 -28.61
C MET A 68 21.20 -1.23 -28.30
N HIS A 69 20.42 -1.65 -29.31
CA HIS A 69 19.06 -2.15 -29.10
C HIS A 69 19.03 -3.35 -28.14
N VAL A 70 19.92 -4.33 -28.34
CA VAL A 70 20.02 -5.51 -27.45
C VAL A 70 20.41 -5.11 -26.02
N ALA A 71 21.31 -4.15 -25.85
CA ALA A 71 21.71 -3.66 -24.52
C ALA A 71 20.55 -2.95 -23.80
N MET A 72 19.72 -2.21 -24.53
CA MET A 72 18.65 -1.38 -23.97
C MET A 72 17.34 -2.15 -23.77
N VAL A 73 16.91 -2.90 -24.78
CA VAL A 73 15.61 -3.60 -24.80
C VAL A 73 15.77 -5.09 -24.46
N GLY A 74 16.77 -5.71 -25.06
CA GLY A 74 17.02 -7.15 -24.99
C GLY A 74 17.09 -7.79 -26.37
N ASP A 75 17.39 -9.08 -26.41
CA ASP A 75 17.46 -9.86 -27.65
C ASP A 75 16.14 -10.57 -28.02
N GLY A 76 15.14 -10.54 -27.13
CA GLY A 76 13.88 -11.26 -27.31
C GLY A 76 13.97 -12.77 -27.12
N SER A 77 15.16 -13.33 -26.92
CA SER A 77 15.44 -14.77 -26.71
C SER A 77 15.89 -15.12 -25.30
N GLY A 78 15.94 -14.15 -24.39
CA GLY A 78 16.17 -14.37 -22.95
C GLY A 78 17.15 -13.38 -22.32
N LYS A 79 17.88 -12.60 -23.12
CA LYS A 79 18.73 -11.51 -22.62
C LYS A 79 17.86 -10.27 -22.39
N LEU A 80 17.64 -9.94 -21.12
CA LEU A 80 16.97 -8.71 -20.73
C LEU A 80 17.90 -7.51 -20.95
N GLY A 81 17.39 -6.48 -21.64
CA GLY A 81 18.04 -5.18 -21.71
C GLY A 81 17.75 -4.32 -20.47
N ALA A 82 18.43 -3.18 -20.39
CA ALA A 82 18.33 -2.24 -19.27
C ALA A 82 16.87 -1.82 -18.96
N PHE A 83 16.06 -1.55 -19.99
CA PHE A 83 14.66 -1.14 -19.81
C PHE A 83 13.79 -2.29 -19.27
N SER A 84 13.98 -3.50 -19.78
CA SER A 84 13.26 -4.68 -19.31
C SER A 84 13.61 -5.01 -17.85
N TYR A 85 14.88 -4.87 -17.47
CA TYR A 85 15.31 -5.01 -16.09
C TYR A 85 14.69 -3.94 -15.18
N GLY A 86 14.76 -2.67 -15.58
CA GLY A 86 14.13 -1.55 -14.84
C GLY A 86 12.61 -1.71 -14.71
N GLY A 87 11.94 -2.24 -15.74
CA GLY A 87 10.52 -2.56 -15.71
C GLY A 87 10.17 -3.59 -14.63
N GLY A 88 11.00 -4.62 -14.47
CA GLY A 88 10.86 -5.61 -13.40
C GLY A 88 10.94 -5.00 -12.00
N HIS A 89 11.82 -4.01 -11.79
CA HIS A 89 11.91 -3.29 -10.52
C HIS A 89 10.66 -2.43 -10.24
N ILE A 90 10.13 -1.76 -11.27
CA ILE A 90 8.87 -1.01 -11.15
C ILE A 90 7.72 -1.95 -10.77
N ASP A 91 7.65 -3.15 -11.36
CA ASP A 91 6.63 -4.14 -11.03
C ASP A 91 6.72 -4.63 -9.58
N LEU A 92 7.94 -4.83 -9.08
CA LEU A 92 8.18 -5.20 -7.68
C LEU A 92 7.73 -4.08 -6.73
N GLN A 93 8.11 -2.83 -7.03
CA GLN A 93 7.71 -1.66 -6.25
C GLN A 93 6.19 -1.47 -6.26
N LEU A 94 5.55 -1.61 -7.41
CA LEU A 94 4.10 -1.49 -7.54
C LEU A 94 3.38 -2.53 -6.68
N ARG A 95 3.87 -3.78 -6.68
CA ARG A 95 3.32 -4.86 -5.84
C ARG A 95 3.45 -4.51 -4.35
N TYR A 96 4.61 -4.03 -3.94
CA TYR A 96 4.86 -3.64 -2.55
C TYR A 96 3.95 -2.48 -2.10
N VAL A 97 3.91 -1.40 -2.88
CA VAL A 97 3.12 -0.21 -2.56
C VAL A 97 1.64 -0.54 -2.48
N LYS A 98 1.13 -1.34 -3.43
CA LYS A 98 -0.26 -1.78 -3.45
C LYS A 98 -0.60 -2.60 -2.20
N GLU A 99 0.22 -3.59 -1.87
CA GLU A 99 0.02 -4.43 -0.69
C GLU A 99 -0.02 -3.60 0.60
N LEU A 100 0.91 -2.64 0.74
CA LEU A 100 0.97 -1.78 1.92
C LEU A 100 -0.25 -0.86 2.01
N ALA A 101 -0.65 -0.24 0.90
CA ALA A 101 -1.85 0.60 0.84
C ALA A 101 -3.11 -0.20 1.21
N ASP A 102 -3.27 -1.41 0.65
CA ASP A 102 -4.41 -2.29 0.95
C ASP A 102 -4.46 -2.67 2.44
N ARG A 103 -3.31 -2.94 3.07
CA ARG A 103 -3.24 -3.25 4.52
C ARG A 103 -3.63 -2.05 5.38
N ILE A 104 -3.11 -0.86 5.07
CA ILE A 104 -3.45 0.37 5.81
C ILE A 104 -4.94 0.68 5.66
N GLN A 105 -5.49 0.56 4.45
CA GLN A 105 -6.90 0.78 4.20
C GLN A 105 -7.80 -0.20 4.96
N LYS A 106 -7.43 -1.49 4.99
CA LYS A 106 -8.13 -2.51 5.78
C LYS A 106 -8.11 -2.21 7.27
N ALA A 107 -6.95 -1.82 7.81
CA ALA A 107 -6.81 -1.46 9.22
C ALA A 107 -7.66 -0.22 9.58
N LEU A 108 -7.64 0.83 8.75
CA LEU A 108 -8.49 2.02 8.93
C LEU A 108 -10.00 1.67 8.87
N ALA A 109 -10.39 0.76 7.98
CA ALA A 109 -11.79 0.33 7.87
C ALA A 109 -12.25 -0.44 9.11
N ALA A 110 -11.41 -1.32 9.66
CA ALA A 110 -11.71 -2.06 10.89
C ALA A 110 -11.91 -1.12 12.10
N ILE A 111 -11.10 -0.06 12.18
CA ILE A 111 -11.24 0.96 13.22
C ILE A 111 -12.59 1.68 13.12
N ASN A 112 -12.94 2.18 11.93
CA ASN A 112 -14.21 2.90 11.75
C ASN A 112 -15.43 2.01 12.06
N GLN A 113 -15.36 0.71 11.77
CA GLN A 113 -16.42 -0.25 12.11
C GLN A 113 -16.55 -0.44 13.63
N ASN A 114 -15.43 -0.50 14.35
CA ASN A 114 -15.42 -0.59 15.80
C ASN A 114 -16.02 0.66 16.46
N GLU A 115 -15.69 1.86 15.98
CA GLU A 115 -16.27 3.12 16.48
C GLU A 115 -17.79 3.18 16.28
N GLN A 116 -18.28 2.76 15.12
CA GLN A 116 -19.72 2.69 14.84
C GLN A 116 -20.45 1.64 15.70
N GLY A 117 -19.78 0.54 16.02
CA GLY A 117 -20.30 -0.48 16.94
C GLY A 117 -20.36 0.02 18.38
N GLN A 118 -19.31 0.67 18.87
CA GLN A 118 -19.26 1.26 20.21
C GLN A 118 -20.29 2.38 20.39
N THR A 119 -20.40 3.30 19.43
CA THR A 119 -21.38 4.40 19.52
C THR A 119 -22.82 3.88 19.55
N LYS A 120 -23.15 2.82 18.79
CA LYS A 120 -24.46 2.15 18.86
C LYS A 120 -24.67 1.43 20.20
N SER A 121 -23.64 0.78 20.74
CA SER A 121 -23.73 0.11 22.05
C SER A 121 -23.93 1.11 23.19
N ILE A 122 -23.28 2.28 23.14
CA ILE A 122 -23.42 3.31 24.18
C ILE A 122 -24.78 4.01 24.07
N GLN A 123 -25.31 4.24 22.86
CA GLN A 123 -26.66 4.78 22.68
C GLN A 123 -27.77 3.83 23.16
N ASN A 124 -27.53 2.51 23.15
CA ASN A 124 -28.48 1.52 23.67
C ASN A 124 -28.40 1.32 25.19
N VAL A 125 -27.42 1.93 25.86
CA VAL A 125 -27.41 2.00 27.33
C VAL A 125 -28.13 3.28 27.73
N ASP A 126 -29.43 3.15 28.01
CA ASP A 126 -30.25 4.22 28.56
C ASP A 126 -29.67 4.68 29.93
N PRO A 127 -29.26 5.95 30.10
CA PRO A 127 -28.78 6.47 31.38
C PRO A 127 -29.88 6.60 32.46
N GLY A 128 -31.11 6.12 32.19
CA GLY A 128 -32.29 6.31 33.04
C GLY A 128 -32.63 5.23 34.07
N ALA A 129 -31.90 4.12 34.18
CA ALA A 129 -32.26 3.04 35.13
C ALA A 129 -31.68 3.27 36.54
N HIS A 130 -32.02 4.40 37.18
CA HIS A 130 -31.91 4.53 38.64
C HIS A 130 -33.00 3.68 39.30
N SER A 131 -32.66 2.44 39.67
CA SER A 131 -33.52 1.65 40.55
C SER A 131 -33.47 2.26 41.96
N SER A 132 -34.50 3.01 42.35
CA SER A 132 -34.76 3.31 43.76
C SER A 132 -35.17 2.02 44.48
N GLY A 133 -34.18 1.26 44.95
CA GLY A 133 -34.39 0.17 45.90
C GLY A 133 -34.71 0.75 47.27
N LYS A 134 -35.98 0.68 47.66
CA LYS A 134 -36.46 0.96 49.03
C LYS A 134 -35.66 0.13 50.03
N ILE A 135 -35.07 0.81 51.02
CA ILE A 135 -34.65 0.22 52.28
C ILE A 135 -35.93 0.10 53.11
N GLY A 136 -36.32 -1.14 53.41
CA GLY A 136 -37.40 -1.50 54.33
C GLY A 136 -36.97 -2.73 55.11
#